data_AF-A0A2S9FQ71-F1
#
_entry.id   AF-A0A2S9FQ71-F1
#
_cell.length_a   1.000
_cell.length_b   1.000
_cell.length_c   1.000
_cell.angle_alpha   90.00
_cell.angle_beta   90.00
_cell.angle_gamma   90.00
#
_symmetry.space_group_name_H-M   'P 1'
#
loop_
_entity.id
_entity.type
_entity.pdbx_description
1 polymer ?
#
loop_
_entity_poly.entity_id
_entity_poly.type
_entity_poly.pdbx_seq_one_letter_code
_entity_poly.pdbx_strand_id
1 'polypeptide(L)'
;VGGLPVAVRDGVSGALVDGHDPEAWAQTLGTVLAADPATLSRAAVEHASTFSWAHTVDALLAGYGRAIGDHRADNQPQPAGRRSSRRFSMRRGVRA
;
A
#
# COMPACT_ATOMS: atom_id res chain seq x y z
N VAL A 1 -7.07 1.65 17.98
CA VAL A 1 -6.31 1.88 16.73
C VAL A 1 -5.81 3.32 16.74
N GLY A 2 -4.53 3.54 17.08
CA GLY A 2 -3.98 4.89 17.20
C GLY A 2 -3.32 5.33 15.90
N GLY A 3 -3.99 6.18 15.12
CA GLY A 3 -3.41 6.78 13.91
C GLY A 3 -2.51 7.99 14.20
N LEU A 4 -2.51 8.49 15.44
CA LEU A 4 -1.79 9.70 15.84
C LEU A 4 -0.26 9.60 15.65
N PRO A 5 0.43 8.50 16.00
CA PRO A 5 1.87 8.38 15.74
C PRO A 5 2.24 8.37 14.25
N VAL A 6 1.28 8.11 13.36
CA VAL A 6 1.48 8.20 11.91
C VAL A 6 1.19 9.63 11.43
N ALA A 7 0.13 10.25 11.92
CA ALA A 7 -0.32 11.57 11.50
C ALA A 7 0.51 12.73 12.06
N VAL A 8 1.24 12.50 13.16
CA VAL A 8 2.02 13.53 13.87
C VAL A 8 3.46 13.08 14.01
N ARG A 9 4.38 13.89 13.48
CA ARG A 9 5.79 13.83 13.82
C ARG A 9 6.01 14.59 15.14
N ASP A 10 6.10 13.83 16.22
CA ASP A 10 6.24 14.35 17.58
C ASP A 10 7.40 15.35 17.73
N GLY A 11 7.15 16.42 18.48
CA GLY A 11 8.06 17.56 18.66
C GLY A 11 8.29 18.43 17.42
N VAL A 12 7.72 18.09 16.26
CA VAL A 12 7.97 18.80 15.00
C VAL A 12 6.71 19.32 14.33
N SER A 13 5.75 18.47 14.01
CA SER A 13 4.45 18.87 13.43
C SER A 13 3.33 18.97 14.47
N GLY A 14 3.64 18.64 15.72
CA GLY A 14 2.73 18.55 16.85
C GLY A 14 3.43 17.89 18.03
N ALA A 15 2.70 17.65 19.11
CA ALA A 15 3.20 16.92 20.28
C ALA A 15 2.27 15.74 20.59
N LEU A 16 2.86 14.60 20.92
CA LEU A 16 2.16 13.42 21.40
C LEU A 16 2.33 13.30 22.91
N VAL A 17 1.24 13.04 23.61
CA VAL A 17 1.23 12.80 25.05
C VAL A 17 0.96 11.32 25.27
N ASP A 18 1.82 10.67 26.05
CA ASP A 18 1.58 9.28 26.43
C ASP A 18 0.50 9.21 27.53
N GLY A 19 -0.51 8.38 27.29
CA GLY A 19 -1.66 8.25 28.19
C GLY A 19 -2.55 9.50 28.28
N HIS A 20 -3.21 9.64 29.42
CA HIS A 20 -4.26 10.63 29.65
C HIS A 20 -4.08 11.38 30.97
N ASP A 21 -2.86 11.40 31.51
CA ASP A 21 -2.56 12.12 32.74
C ASP A 21 -2.76 13.64 32.52
N PRO A 22 -3.67 14.30 33.26
CA PRO A 22 -3.93 15.72 33.06
C PRO A 22 -2.71 16.62 33.24
N GLU A 23 -1.77 16.24 34.11
CA GLU A 23 -0.56 17.03 34.36
C GLU A 23 0.40 16.97 33.15
N ALA A 24 0.63 15.78 32.61
CA ALA A 24 1.37 15.61 31.36
C ALA A 24 0.75 16.41 30.20
N TRP A 25 -0.59 16.44 30.11
CA TRP A 25 -1.30 17.25 29.12
C TRP A 25 -1.09 18.76 29.33
N ALA A 26 -1.23 19.24 30.57
CA ALA A 26 -1.04 20.66 30.89
C ALA A 26 0.39 21.12 30.57
N GLN A 27 1.40 20.30 30.87
CA GLN A 27 2.80 20.61 30.60
C GLN A 27 3.10 20.67 29.09
N THR A 28 2.60 19.71 28.32
CA THR A 28 2.77 19.69 26.86
C THR A 28 2.08 20.89 26.21
N LEU A 29 0.85 21.20 26.62
CA LEU A 29 0.14 22.39 26.12
C LEU A 29 0.89 23.68 26.44
N GLY A 30 1.41 23.83 27.67
CA GLY A 30 2.22 24.98 28.05
C GLY A 30 3.47 25.13 27.19
N THR A 31 4.16 24.01 26.89
CA THR A 31 5.35 23.99 26.02
C THR A 31 5.01 24.40 24.59
N VAL A 32 3.92 23.86 24.02
CA VAL A 32 3.47 24.19 22.66
C VAL A 32 3.06 25.66 22.56
N LEU A 33 2.34 26.19 23.54
CA LEU A 33 1.89 27.59 23.55
C LEU A 33 3.03 28.59 23.78
N ALA A 34 4.10 28.19 24.45
CA ALA A 34 5.29 29.02 24.66
C ALA A 34 6.23 29.04 23.44
N ALA A 35 6.11 28.08 22.52
CA ALA A 35 6.90 28.00 21.31
C ALA A 35 6.41 28.99 20.22
N ASP A 36 7.26 29.24 19.21
CA ASP A 36 6.87 30.04 18.05
C ASP A 36 5.80 29.32 17.20
N PRO A 37 4.58 29.87 17.07
CA PRO A 37 3.50 29.23 16.31
C PRO A 37 3.79 29.15 14.81
N ALA A 38 4.61 30.05 14.25
CA ALA A 38 4.93 30.04 12.83
C ALA A 38 5.77 28.81 12.46
N THR A 39 6.73 28.45 13.31
CA THR A 39 7.57 27.25 13.13
C THR A 39 6.75 25.97 13.17
N LEU A 40 5.87 25.82 14.16
CA LEU A 40 4.99 24.65 14.27
C LEU A 40 4.03 24.55 13.08
N SER A 41 3.42 25.67 12.68
CA SER A 41 2.50 25.72 11.54
C SER A 41 3.16 25.28 10.24
N ARG A 42 4.33 25.83 9.92
CA ARG A 42 5.10 25.45 8.72
C ARG A 42 5.45 23.97 8.74
N ALA A 43 5.98 23.47 9.84
CA ALA A 43 6.36 22.06 9.97
C ALA A 43 5.15 21.12 9.86
N ALA A 44 3.98 21.53 10.37
CA ALA A 44 2.73 20.79 10.21
C ALA A 44 2.24 20.75 8.76
N VAL A 45 2.30 21.87 8.04
CA VAL A 45 1.95 21.93 6.61
C VAL A 45 2.89 21.07 5.78
N GLU A 46 4.20 21.17 6.01
CA GLU A 46 5.20 20.34 5.33
C GLU A 46 4.94 18.85 5.58
N HIS A 47 4.69 18.44 6.82
CA HIS A 47 4.38 17.05 7.15
C HIS A 47 3.10 16.57 6.47
N ALA A 48 2.02 17.37 6.55
CA ALA A 48 0.74 17.05 5.92
C ALA A 48 0.86 16.89 4.40
N SER A 49 1.71 17.69 3.74
CA SER A 49 1.92 17.61 2.29
C SER A 49 2.49 16.28 1.80
N THR A 50 3.15 15.51 2.69
CA THR A 50 3.64 14.16 2.37
C THR A 50 2.52 13.12 2.32
N PHE A 51 1.37 13.39 2.95
CA PHE A 51 0.18 12.56 2.85
C PHE A 51 -0.65 13.03 1.66
N SER A 52 -0.58 12.28 0.57
CA SER A 52 -1.33 12.60 -0.64
C SER A 52 -2.37 11.54 -0.95
N TRP A 53 -3.62 11.98 -1.08
CA TRP A 53 -4.68 11.17 -1.69
C TRP A 53 -4.30 10.70 -3.10
N ALA A 54 -3.49 11.49 -3.84
CA ALA A 54 -3.05 11.09 -5.17
C ALA A 54 -2.20 9.82 -5.13
N HIS A 55 -1.23 9.72 -4.20
CA HIS A 55 -0.43 8.50 -4.05
C HIS A 55 -1.27 7.29 -3.66
N THR A 56 -2.25 7.48 -2.76
CA THR A 56 -3.20 6.43 -2.39
C THR A 56 -4.01 5.95 -3.60
N VAL A 57 -4.50 6.88 -4.42
CA VAL A 57 -5.24 6.58 -5.66
C VAL A 57 -4.35 5.86 -6.67
N ASP A 58 -3.13 6.32 -6.89
CA ASP A 58 -2.17 5.68 -7.81
C ASP A 58 -1.89 4.23 -7.41
N ALA A 59 -1.64 4.00 -6.11
CA ALA A 59 -1.43 2.65 -5.57
C ALA A 59 -2.68 1.77 -5.72
N LEU A 60 -3.88 2.33 -5.51
CA LEU A 60 -5.15 1.65 -5.71
C LEU A 60 -5.36 1.26 -7.17
N LEU A 61 -5.14 2.18 -8.11
CA LEU A 61 -5.26 1.94 -9.54
C LEU A 61 -4.27 0.86 -9.99
N ALA A 62 -3.02 0.91 -9.53
CA ALA A 62 -2.02 -0.12 -9.81
C ALA A 62 -2.44 -1.49 -9.25
N GLY A 63 -2.99 -1.53 -8.03
CA GLY A 63 -3.51 -2.73 -7.40
C GLY A 63 -4.67 -3.36 -8.19
N TYR A 64 -5.67 -2.56 -8.57
CA TYR A 64 -6.78 -3.02 -9.40
C TYR A 64 -6.31 -3.47 -10.79
N GLY A 65 -5.39 -2.73 -11.41
CA GLY A 65 -4.80 -3.11 -12.69
C GLY A 65 -4.15 -4.50 -12.66
N ARG A 66 -3.37 -4.79 -11.61
CA ARG A 66 -2.80 -6.14 -11.40
C ARG A 66 -3.86 -7.20 -11.19
N ALA A 67 -4.79 -6.98 -10.27
CA ALA A 67 -5.85 -7.96 -9.97
C ALA A 67 -6.70 -8.31 -11.20
N ILE A 68 -7.01 -7.31 -12.04
CA ILE A 68 -7.72 -7.50 -13.30
C ILE A 68 -6.86 -8.27 -14.32
N GLY A 69 -5.56 -7.98 -14.40
CA GLY A 69 -4.62 -8.69 -15.27
C GLY A 69 -4.51 -10.17 -14.91
N ASP A 70 -4.29 -10.46 -13.63
CA ASP A 70 -4.18 -11.82 -13.09
C ASP A 70 -5.49 -12.60 -13.33
N HIS A 71 -6.64 -11.99 -13.03
CA HIS A 71 -7.94 -12.61 -13.27
C HIS A 71 -8.17 -12.96 -14.75
N ARG A 72 -7.69 -12.13 -15.69
CA ARG A 72 -7.81 -12.43 -17.12
C ARG A 72 -6.87 -13.54 -17.56
N ALA A 73 -5.65 -13.60 -17.02
CA ALA A 73 -4.70 -14.67 -17.31
C ALA A 73 -5.23 -16.02 -16.83
N ASP A 74 -5.81 -16.06 -15.62
CA ASP A 74 -6.42 -17.26 -15.04
C ASP A 74 -7.66 -17.73 -15.83
N ASN A 75 -8.43 -16.80 -16.40
CA ASN A 75 -9.64 -17.09 -17.17
C ASN A 75 -9.42 -17.22 -18.68
N GLN A 76 -8.20 -17.15 -19.19
CA GLN A 76 -7.95 -17.45 -20.59
C GLN A 76 -8.12 -18.96 -20.84
N PRO A 77 -9.03 -19.38 -21.74
CA PRO A 77 -9.15 -20.78 -22.12
C PRO A 77 -7.82 -21.22 -22.71
N GLN A 78 -7.18 -22.19 -22.07
CA GLN A 78 -5.96 -22.81 -22.57
C GLN A 78 -6.25 -23.27 -24.01
N PRO A 79 -5.57 -22.73 -25.05
CA PRO A 79 -5.85 -23.13 -26.42
C PRO A 79 -5.62 -24.62 -26.47
N ALA A 80 -6.67 -25.38 -26.83
CA ALA A 80 -6.65 -26.83 -26.81
C ALA A 80 -5.40 -27.31 -27.54
N GLY A 81 -4.38 -27.69 -26.76
CA GLY A 81 -3.08 -28.08 -27.28
C GLY A 81 -3.36 -29.17 -28.30
N ARG A 82 -2.93 -28.93 -29.54
CA ARG A 82 -3.09 -29.85 -30.67
C ARG A 82 -2.67 -31.23 -30.17
N ARG A 83 -3.66 -32.09 -29.86
CA ARG A 83 -3.44 -33.46 -29.41
C ARG A 83 -2.60 -34.11 -30.48
N SER A 84 -1.28 -34.20 -30.25
CA SER A 84 -0.37 -34.87 -31.15
C SER A 84 -0.79 -36.32 -31.15
N SER A 85 -1.53 -36.71 -32.19
CA SER A 85 -1.84 -38.10 -32.47
C SER A 85 -0.50 -38.76 -32.71
N ARG A 86 0.01 -39.43 -31.67
CA ARG A 86 1.15 -40.35 -31.80
C ARG A 86 0.72 -41.38 -32.85
N ARG A 87 1.19 -41.17 -34.09
CA ARG A 87 1.01 -42.12 -35.19
C ARG A 87 1.63 -43.43 -34.77
N PHE A 88 0.79 -44.40 -34.39
CA PHE A 88 1.20 -45.80 -34.28
C PHE A 88 1.72 -46.23 -35.66
N SER A 89 3.03 -46.42 -35.79
CA SER A 89 3.58 -47.07 -36.96
C SER A 89 3.31 -48.57 -36.83
N MET A 90 2.37 -49.09 -37.62
CA MET A 90 2.29 -50.53 -37.86
C MET A 90 3.58 -50.96 -38.57
N ARG A 91 4.44 -51.68 -37.85
CA ARG A 91 5.57 -52.38 -38.47
C ARG A 91 4.99 -53.49 -39.35
N ARG A 92 5.07 -53.31 -40.67
CA ARG A 92 4.94 -54.41 -41.62
C ARG A 92 6.09 -55.40 -41.38
N GLY A 93 5.73 -56.65 -41.15
CA GLY A 93 6.59 -57.81 -41.31
C GLY A 93 5.70 -59.04 -41.45
N VAL A 94 6.07 -60.13 -42.10
CA VAL A 94 7.11 -60.50 -43.06
C VAL A 94 6.49 -61.72 -43.78
N ARG A 95 6.84 -61.93 -45.05
CA ARG A 95 6.39 -63.06 -45.89
C ARG A 95 6.59 -64.42 -45.22
N ALA A 96 5.65 -65.34 -45.45
CA ALA A 96 5.89 -66.77 -45.59
C ALA A 96 5.26 -67.20 -46.93
#